data_AF-A0A3D0DC18-F1
#
_entry.id   AF-A0A3D0DC18-F1
#
_cell.length_a   1.000
_cell.length_b   1.000
_cell.length_c   1.000
_cell.angle_alpha   90.00
_cell.angle_beta   90.00
_cell.angle_gamma   90.00
#
_symmetry.space_group_name_H-M   'P 1'
#
loop_
_entity.id
_entity.type
_entity.pdbx_description
1 polymer ?
#
loop_
_entity_poly.entity_id
_entity_poly.type
_entity_poly.pdbx_seq_one_letter_code
_entity_poly.pdbx_strand_id
1 'polypeptide(L)'
;QYELLEQMSARMKVVVPITLILIIILLYFNFRNLTETFIVLASVPFALVGSIWLMYFLGYNFSTATWVGIIALVGLATETGIVMVLYL
;
A
#
# COMPACT_ATOMS: atom_id res chain seq x y z
N GLN A 1 -10.24 -18.86 20.61
CA GLN A 1 -9.72 -18.63 19.23
C GLN A 1 -10.51 -17.57 18.44
N TYR A 2 -11.86 -17.55 18.44
CA TYR A 2 -12.66 -16.58 17.66
C TYR A 2 -12.44 -15.11 18.08
N GLU A 3 -12.40 -14.81 19.38
CA GLU A 3 -12.13 -13.45 19.88
C GLU A 3 -10.74 -12.91 19.50
N LEU A 4 -9.72 -13.78 19.41
CA LEU A 4 -8.37 -13.37 19.00
C LEU A 4 -8.32 -13.01 17.51
N LEU A 5 -9.02 -13.78 16.66
CA LEU A 5 -9.14 -13.49 15.23
C LEU A 5 -9.91 -12.18 14.99
N GLU A 6 -10.95 -11.93 15.79
CA GLU A 6 -11.74 -10.71 15.71
C GLU A 6 -10.96 -9.47 16.17
N GLN A 7 -10.19 -9.60 17.27
CA GLN A 7 -9.28 -8.54 17.72
C GLN A 7 -8.13 -8.27 16.73
N MET A 8 -7.56 -9.31 16.11
CA MET A 8 -6.50 -9.13 15.10
C MET A 8 -7.04 -8.47 13.82
N SER A 9 -8.24 -8.84 13.38
CA SER A 9 -8.93 -8.18 12.27
C SER A 9 -9.25 -6.72 12.59
N ALA A 10 -9.72 -6.43 13.80
CA ALA A 10 -10.00 -5.07 14.26
C ALA A 10 -8.73 -4.20 14.30
N ARG A 11 -7.59 -4.75 14.76
CA ARG A 11 -6.30 -4.05 14.72
C ARG A 11 -5.86 -3.76 13.29
N MET A 12 -6.02 -4.71 12.36
CA MET A 12 -5.64 -4.50 10.96
C MET A 12 -6.44 -3.37 10.30
N LYS A 13 -7.74 -3.25 10.62
CA LYS A 13 -8.58 -2.14 10.16
C LYS A 13 -8.07 -0.76 10.59
N VAL A 14 -7.30 -0.69 11.68
CA VAL A 14 -6.68 0.56 12.17
C VAL A 14 -5.27 0.73 11.61
N VAL A 15 -4.47 -0.34 11.55
CA VAL A 15 -3.08 -0.29 11.07
C VAL A 15 -3.01 0.03 9.58
N VAL A 16 -3.84 -0.59 8.75
CA VAL A 16 -3.87 -0.36 7.29
C VAL A 16 -4.02 1.12 6.95
N PRO A 17 -5.06 1.86 7.42
CA PRO A 17 -5.19 3.28 7.10
C PRO A 17 -4.07 4.14 7.69
N ILE A 18 -3.56 3.82 8.89
CA ILE A 18 -2.42 4.56 9.47
C ILE A 18 -1.18 4.44 8.57
N THR A 19 -0.86 3.22 8.09
CA THR A 19 0.29 3.02 7.20
C THR A 19 0.12 3.76 5.88
N LEU A 20 -1.09 3.75 5.30
CA LEU A 20 -1.41 4.45 4.06
C LEU A 20 -1.24 5.97 4.20
N ILE A 21 -1.76 6.54 5.29
CA ILE A 21 -1.59 7.96 5.61
C ILE A 21 -0.10 8.29 5.78
N LEU A 22 0.66 7.45 6.47
CA LEU A 22 2.08 7.68 6.70
C LEU A 22 2.89 7.65 5.39
N ILE A 23 2.56 6.76 4.45
CA ILE A 23 3.16 6.71 3.11
C ILE A 23 2.86 8.01 2.34
N ILE A 24 1.61 8.48 2.37
CA ILE A 24 1.20 9.72 1.69
C ILE A 24 1.96 10.93 2.27
N ILE A 25 2.08 11.02 3.60
CA ILE A 25 2.81 12.11 4.25
C ILE A 25 4.29 12.07 3.86
N LEU A 26 4.94 10.90 3.90
CA LEU A 26 6.35 10.77 3.52
C LEU A 26 6.57 11.16 2.06
N LEU A 27 5.68 10.74 1.16
CA LEU A 27 5.74 11.13 -0.25
C LEU A 27 5.64 12.65 -0.44
N TYR A 28 4.70 13.29 0.23
CA TYR A 28 4.50 14.73 0.15
C TYR A 28 5.76 15.51 0.61
N PHE A 29 6.39 15.07 1.71
CA PHE A 29 7.62 15.69 2.20
C PHE A 29 8.83 15.43 1.31
N ASN A 30 8.89 14.30 0.62
CA ASN A 30 10.04 13.91 -0.20
C ASN A 30 10.21 14.81 -1.44
N PHE A 31 9.13 15.03 -2.19
CA PHE A 31 9.24 15.71 -3.49
C PHE A 31 9.12 17.23 -3.40
N ARG A 32 8.31 17.76 -2.47
CA ARG A 32 7.94 19.19 -2.41
C ARG A 32 7.44 19.78 -3.76
N ASN A 33 7.15 18.92 -4.74
CA ASN A 33 6.67 19.24 -6.08
C ASN A 33 5.39 18.41 -6.34
N LEU A 34 4.30 19.09 -6.69
CA LEU A 34 2.98 18.47 -6.80
C LEU A 34 2.89 17.53 -8.01
N THR A 35 3.52 17.86 -9.12
CA THR A 35 3.47 17.06 -10.36
C THR A 35 4.10 15.69 -10.16
N GLU A 36 5.30 15.64 -9.60
CA GLU A 36 6.03 14.41 -9.30
C GLU A 36 5.30 13.55 -8.27
N THR A 37 4.77 14.19 -7.22
CA THR A 37 3.96 13.52 -6.20
C THR A 37 2.73 12.86 -6.81
N PHE A 38 2.04 13.51 -7.76
CA PHE A 38 0.86 12.94 -8.42
C PHE A 38 1.20 11.73 -9.29
N ILE A 39 2.36 11.74 -9.98
CA ILE A 39 2.81 10.60 -10.80
C ILE A 39 3.06 9.38 -9.92
N VAL A 40 3.76 9.55 -8.79
CA VAL A 40 4.01 8.46 -7.85
C VAL A 40 2.72 8.05 -7.15
N LEU A 41 1.87 9.00 -6.75
CA LEU A 41 0.59 8.71 -6.11
C LEU A 41 -0.34 7.93 -7.04
N ALA A 42 -0.25 8.11 -8.36
CA ALA A 42 -1.00 7.32 -9.33
C ALA A 42 -0.56 5.84 -9.34
N SER A 43 0.71 5.52 -9.08
CA SER A 43 1.17 4.12 -9.05
C SER A 43 0.59 3.33 -7.87
N VAL A 44 0.30 3.99 -6.74
CA VAL A 44 -0.25 3.39 -5.52
C VAL A 44 -1.61 2.68 -5.75
N PRO A 45 -2.67 3.32 -6.30
CA PRO A 45 -3.92 2.64 -6.59
C PRO A 45 -3.78 1.55 -7.66
N PHE A 46 -2.90 1.72 -8.65
CA PHE A 46 -2.62 0.65 -9.62
C PHE A 46 -2.01 -0.59 -8.93
N ALA A 47 -1.06 -0.38 -8.03
CA ALA A 47 -0.44 -1.45 -7.25
C ALA A 47 -1.45 -2.17 -6.35
N LEU A 48 -2.34 -1.42 -5.69
CA LEU A 48 -3.44 -1.97 -4.89
C LEU A 48 -4.41 -2.80 -5.74
N VAL A 49 -4.88 -2.27 -6.87
CA VAL A 49 -5.80 -2.98 -7.77
C VAL A 49 -5.15 -4.26 -8.30
N GLY A 50 -3.88 -4.20 -8.73
CA GLY A 50 -3.14 -5.37 -9.19
C GLY A 50 -3.00 -6.44 -8.10
N SER A 51 -2.71 -6.04 -6.85
CA SER A 51 -2.58 -6.96 -5.73
C SER A 51 -3.90 -7.69 -5.40
N ILE A 52 -5.02 -6.96 -5.42
CA ILE A 52 -6.36 -7.51 -5.16
C ILE A 52 -6.78 -8.42 -6.31
N TRP A 53 -6.53 -8.02 -7.56
CA TRP A 53 -6.92 -8.78 -8.74
C TRP A 53 -6.17 -10.11 -8.82
N LEU A 54 -4.87 -10.11 -8.50
CA LEU A 54 -4.05 -11.32 -8.43
C LEU A 54 -4.53 -12.26 -7.31
N MET A 55 -4.78 -11.72 -6.12
CA MET A 55 -5.33 -12.48 -4.98
C MET A 55 -6.65 -13.16 -5.33
N TYR A 56 -7.53 -12.43 -6.01
CA TYR A 56 -8.82 -12.95 -6.48
C TYR A 56 -8.64 -14.08 -7.49
N PHE A 57 -7.74 -13.93 -8.46
CA PHE A 57 -7.48 -14.94 -9.48
C PHE A 57 -6.86 -16.22 -8.90
N LEU A 58 -6.01 -16.09 -7.88
CA LEU A 58 -5.39 -17.22 -7.19
C LEU A 58 -6.31 -17.86 -6.13
N GLY A 59 -7.48 -17.28 -5.85
CA GLY A 59 -8.43 -17.79 -4.85
C GLY A 59 -7.90 -17.73 -3.41
N TYR A 60 -6.96 -16.83 -3.12
CA TYR A 60 -6.42 -16.68 -1.76
C TYR A 60 -7.36 -15.91 -0.84
N ASN A 61 -7.43 -16.35 0.43
CA ASN A 61 -8.18 -15.64 1.46
C ASN A 61 -7.42 -14.39 1.92
N PHE A 62 -8.17 -13.31 2.19
CA PHE A 62 -7.63 -12.08 2.79
C PHE A 62 -7.24 -12.34 4.25
N SER A 63 -6.01 -12.80 4.45
CA SER A 63 -5.40 -13.05 5.76
C SER A 63 -4.58 -11.85 6.23
N THR A 64 -4.12 -11.89 7.47
CA THR A 64 -3.21 -10.89 8.02
C THR A 64 -1.89 -10.81 7.22
N ALA A 65 -1.37 -11.96 6.76
CA ALA A 65 -0.18 -12.02 5.91
C ALA A 65 -0.40 -11.36 4.54
N THR A 66 -1.59 -11.56 3.96
CA THR A 66 -2.00 -10.90 2.71
C THR A 66 -1.97 -9.38 2.83
N TRP A 67 -2.55 -8.83 3.92
CA TRP A 67 -2.55 -7.40 4.16
C TRP A 67 -1.14 -6.82 4.30
N VAL A 68 -0.26 -7.50 5.03
CA VAL A 68 1.14 -7.09 5.16
C VAL A 68 1.83 -7.10 3.78
N GLY A 69 1.59 -8.12 2.95
CA GLY A 69 2.12 -8.19 1.59
C GLY A 69 1.64 -7.04 0.69
N ILE A 70 0.35 -6.69 0.76
CA ILE A 70 -0.21 -5.56 0.01
C ILE A 70 0.45 -4.23 0.45
N ILE A 71 0.63 -4.01 1.75
CA ILE A 71 1.31 -2.81 2.27
C ILE A 71 2.76 -2.75 1.78
N ALA A 72 3.49 -3.88 1.81
CA ALA A 72 4.85 -3.94 1.29
C ALA A 72 4.91 -3.63 -0.21
N LEU A 73 3.96 -4.14 -0.98
CA LEU A 73 3.88 -3.90 -2.43
C LEU A 73 3.58 -2.43 -2.76
N VAL A 74 2.75 -1.74 -1.96
CA VAL A 74 2.54 -0.29 -2.07
C VAL A 74 3.84 0.47 -1.81
N GLY A 75 4.63 0.07 -0.81
CA GLY A 75 5.94 0.67 -0.53
C GLY A 75 6.91 0.53 -1.71
N LEU A 76 7.00 -0.67 -2.29
CA LEU A 76 7.85 -0.93 -3.46
C LEU A 76 7.38 -0.17 -4.71
N ALA A 77 6.07 -0.08 -4.96
CA ALA A 77 5.51 0.70 -6.05
C ALA A 77 5.81 2.21 -5.91
N THR A 78 5.88 2.67 -4.66
CA THR A 78 6.23 4.05 -4.33
C THR A 78 7.71 4.30 -4.59
N GLU A 79 8.60 3.43 -4.10
CA GLU A 79 10.05 3.51 -4.31
C GLU A 79 10.41 3.49 -5.80
N THR A 80 9.83 2.56 -6.56
CA THR A 80 10.05 2.48 -8.01
C THR A 80 9.52 3.70 -8.76
N GLY A 81 8.37 4.24 -8.34
CA GLY A 81 7.86 5.52 -8.85
C GLY A 81 8.83 6.67 -8.59
N ILE A 82 9.40 6.74 -7.38
CA ILE A 82 10.38 7.76 -7.01
C ILE A 82 11.65 7.65 -7.85
N VAL A 83 12.19 6.45 -8.02
CA VAL A 83 13.38 6.21 -8.84
C VAL A 83 13.15 6.63 -10.28
N MET A 84 11.98 6.33 -10.86
CA MET A 84 11.69 6.75 -12.24
C MET A 84 11.63 8.29 -12.39
N VAL A 85 11.14 9.02 -11.39
CA VAL A 85 11.05 10.49 -11.48
C VAL A 85 12.41 11.17 -11.26
N LEU A 86 13.25 10.61 -10.37
CA LEU A 86 14.54 11.20 -10.04
C LEU A 86 15.61 11.00 -11.13
N TYR A 87 15.54 9.87 -11.85
CA TYR A 87 16.59 9.46 -12.78
C TYR A 87 16.25 9.66 -14.26
N LEU A 88 15.01 10.05 -14.59
CA LEU A 88 14.47 10.09 -15.96
C LEU A 88 13.88 11.48 -16.25
#